data_AF-A0A2S1KQS2-F1
#
_entry.id   AF-A0A2S1KQS2-F1
#
_cell.length_a   1.000
_cell.length_b   1.000
_cell.length_c   1.000
_cell.angle_alpha   90.00
_cell.angle_beta   90.00
_cell.angle_gamma   90.00
#
_symmetry.space_group_name_H-M   'P 1'
#
loop_
_entity.id
_entity.type
_entity.pdbx_description
1 polymer ?
#
loop_
_entity_poly.entity_id
_entity_poly.type
_entity_poly.pdbx_seq_one_letter_code
_entity_poly.pdbx_strand_id
1 'polypeptide(L)'
;MNTTSDWVRELRQRGLTPKTLTPEERAEKEKADAERITKAWQAQERVKYQRMSLWGETETRSFEFEDWNPQMQRNEQTARDIGNQAYAMTNEMRNGLFNVFLFGRAGAGKTSLALAMMSRLSDRYTTMFVSVVEWRNLKFKSFKDNKVAERLNLTEKFMREVEVLVLDDFGKETQAEAKETVSSMLFELADARRGKATIITSNDDLTGLALKYDQAVLSRLITKDIKHIITTNKLDDVRKV
;
A
#
# COMPACT_ATOMS: atom_id res chain seq x y z
N MET A 1 -32.61 -32.31 -32.03
CA MET A 1 -31.73 -31.89 -30.92
C MET A 1 -31.81 -32.96 -29.86
N ASN A 2 -30.67 -33.55 -29.43
CA ASN A 2 -30.68 -34.54 -28.36
C ASN A 2 -31.23 -33.92 -27.08
N THR A 3 -32.14 -34.62 -26.42
CA THR A 3 -32.70 -34.18 -25.15
C THR A 3 -31.70 -34.42 -24.02
N THR A 4 -31.85 -33.72 -22.89
CA THR A 4 -31.03 -33.96 -21.69
C THR A 4 -31.05 -35.44 -21.26
N SER A 5 -32.17 -36.11 -21.48
CA SER A 5 -32.34 -37.57 -21.27
C SER A 5 -31.50 -38.44 -22.20
N ASP A 6 -31.32 -38.05 -23.46
CA ASP A 6 -30.50 -38.81 -24.42
C ASP A 6 -29.02 -38.78 -24.03
N TRP A 7 -28.53 -37.62 -23.59
CA TRP A 7 -27.15 -37.42 -23.13
C TRP A 7 -26.85 -38.17 -21.82
N VAL A 8 -27.79 -38.15 -20.87
CA VAL A 8 -27.67 -38.91 -19.61
C VAL A 8 -27.60 -40.41 -19.87
N ARG A 9 -28.37 -40.92 -20.84
CA ARG A 9 -28.34 -42.33 -21.24
C ARG A 9 -27.00 -42.71 -21.86
N GLU A 10 -26.46 -41.85 -22.72
CA GLU A 10 -25.16 -42.07 -23.38
C GLU A 10 -23.99 -42.07 -22.37
N LEU A 11 -24.01 -41.17 -21.38
CA LEU A 11 -23.01 -41.15 -20.30
C LEU A 11 -23.03 -42.45 -19.49
N ARG A 12 -24.22 -42.96 -19.15
CA ARG A 12 -24.35 -44.21 -18.40
C ARG A 12 -23.86 -45.43 -19.19
N GLN A 13 -24.07 -45.47 -20.51
CA GLN A 13 -23.51 -46.52 -21.38
C GLN A 13 -21.97 -46.53 -21.39
N ARG A 14 -21.34 -45.38 -21.15
CA ARG A 14 -19.88 -45.24 -21.01
C ARG A 14 -19.37 -45.47 -19.59
N GLY A 15 -20.23 -45.93 -18.67
CA GLY A 15 -19.88 -46.16 -17.26
C GLY A 15 -19.74 -44.88 -16.42
N LEU A 16 -20.16 -43.73 -16.96
CA LEU A 16 -20.09 -42.44 -16.27
C LEU A 16 -21.43 -42.11 -15.63
N THR A 17 -21.41 -41.74 -14.35
CA THR A 17 -22.59 -41.28 -13.63
C THR A 17 -22.69 -39.75 -13.75
N PRO A 18 -23.72 -39.21 -14.42
CA PRO A 18 -23.91 -37.77 -14.50
C PRO A 18 -24.20 -37.22 -13.10
N LYS A 19 -23.44 -36.21 -12.68
CA LYS A 19 -23.67 -35.52 -11.42
C LYS A 19 -24.93 -34.65 -11.55
N THR A 20 -26.02 -35.10 -10.97
CA THR A 20 -27.29 -34.34 -10.92
C THR A 20 -27.37 -33.63 -9.57
N LEU A 21 -27.25 -32.31 -9.59
CA LEU A 21 -27.45 -31.48 -8.40
C LEU A 21 -28.93 -31.11 -8.27
N THR A 22 -29.46 -31.17 -7.05
CA THR A 22 -30.77 -30.62 -6.69
C THR A 22 -30.79 -29.09 -6.91
N PRO A 23 -31.96 -28.44 -6.98
CA PRO A 23 -32.04 -26.98 -7.06
C PRO A 23 -31.28 -26.27 -5.92
N GLU A 24 -31.34 -26.82 -4.69
CA GLU A 24 -30.63 -26.30 -3.52
C GLU A 24 -29.10 -26.45 -3.67
N GLU A 25 -28.63 -27.62 -4.07
CA GLU A 25 -27.20 -27.88 -4.30
C GLU A 25 -26.64 -27.01 -5.45
N ARG A 26 -27.46 -26.67 -6.45
CA ARG A 26 -27.06 -25.71 -7.51
C ARG A 26 -26.92 -24.30 -6.96
N ALA A 27 -27.90 -23.82 -6.19
CA ALA A 27 -27.87 -22.49 -5.60
C ALA A 27 -26.68 -22.32 -4.64
N GLU A 28 -26.39 -23.35 -3.82
CA GLU A 28 -25.23 -23.35 -2.92
C GLU A 28 -23.91 -23.34 -3.70
N LYS A 29 -23.81 -24.17 -4.75
CA LYS A 29 -22.62 -24.18 -5.62
C LYS A 29 -22.44 -22.85 -6.35
N GLU A 30 -23.50 -22.24 -6.87
CA GLU A 30 -23.45 -20.93 -7.54
C GLU A 30 -22.97 -19.84 -6.58
N LYS A 31 -23.46 -19.83 -5.34
CA LYS A 31 -22.98 -18.90 -4.30
C LYS A 31 -21.50 -19.13 -4.00
N ALA A 32 -21.08 -20.39 -3.79
CA ALA A 32 -19.69 -20.72 -3.51
C ALA A 32 -18.75 -20.38 -4.67
N ASP A 33 -19.16 -20.62 -5.92
CA ASP A 33 -18.41 -20.28 -7.12
C ASP A 33 -18.32 -18.75 -7.29
N ALA A 34 -19.41 -18.01 -7.05
CA ALA A 34 -19.41 -16.55 -7.08
C ALA A 34 -18.46 -15.96 -6.04
N GLU A 35 -18.48 -16.47 -4.80
CA GLU A 35 -17.54 -16.07 -3.74
C GLU A 35 -16.09 -16.37 -4.13
N ARG A 36 -15.83 -17.56 -4.70
CA ARG A 36 -14.48 -17.99 -5.15
C ARG A 36 -13.95 -17.10 -6.28
N ILE A 37 -14.77 -16.86 -7.31
CA ILE A 37 -14.40 -16.01 -8.45
C ILE A 37 -14.14 -14.58 -7.98
N THR A 38 -14.99 -14.04 -7.11
CA THR A 38 -14.82 -12.70 -6.54
C THR A 38 -13.52 -12.59 -5.77
N LYS A 39 -13.20 -13.57 -4.91
CA LYS A 39 -11.93 -13.60 -4.16
C LYS A 39 -10.72 -13.69 -5.09
N ALA A 40 -10.78 -14.52 -6.12
CA ALA A 40 -9.69 -14.65 -7.10
C ALA A 40 -9.45 -13.34 -7.87
N TRP A 41 -10.53 -12.68 -8.29
CA TRP A 41 -10.45 -11.38 -8.97
C TRP A 41 -9.88 -10.29 -8.06
N GLN A 42 -10.36 -10.21 -6.80
CA GLN A 42 -9.82 -9.28 -5.81
C GLN A 42 -8.33 -9.53 -5.51
N ALA A 43 -7.90 -10.79 -5.45
CA ALA A 43 -6.49 -11.13 -5.27
C ALA A 43 -5.65 -10.68 -6.47
N GLN A 44 -6.12 -10.92 -7.69
CA GLN A 44 -5.45 -10.48 -8.92
C GLN A 44 -5.35 -8.95 -8.99
N GLU A 45 -6.42 -8.24 -8.63
CA GLU A 45 -6.44 -6.78 -8.54
C GLU A 45 -5.41 -6.24 -7.55
N ARG A 46 -5.11 -6.94 -6.45
CA ARG A 46 -4.07 -6.51 -5.50
C ARG A 46 -2.65 -6.69 -6.08
N VAL A 47 -2.43 -7.79 -6.79
CA VAL A 47 -1.10 -8.14 -7.33
C VAL A 47 -0.58 -7.11 -8.33
N LYS A 48 -1.44 -6.48 -9.15
CA LYS A 48 -0.98 -5.48 -10.13
C LYS A 48 -0.37 -4.23 -9.46
N TYR A 49 -0.91 -3.79 -8.32
CA TYR A 49 -0.38 -2.64 -7.57
C TYR A 49 0.97 -2.98 -6.93
N GLN A 50 1.09 -4.18 -6.35
CA GLN A 50 2.33 -4.67 -5.76
C GLN A 50 3.46 -4.76 -6.80
N ARG A 51 3.16 -5.28 -8.01
CA ARG A 51 4.13 -5.36 -9.13
C ARG A 51 4.62 -4.01 -9.62
N MET A 52 3.83 -2.95 -9.44
CA MET A 52 4.18 -1.60 -9.84
C MET A 52 4.77 -0.76 -8.71
N SER A 53 4.93 -1.34 -7.51
CA SER A 53 5.57 -0.65 -6.39
C SER A 53 7.02 -0.27 -6.71
N LEU A 54 7.43 0.90 -6.23
CA LEU A 54 8.76 1.46 -6.45
C LEU A 54 9.59 1.35 -5.17
N TRP A 55 10.42 0.32 -5.06
CA TRP A 55 11.16 -0.01 -3.85
C TRP A 55 12.50 0.73 -3.70
N GLY A 56 13.12 1.14 -4.81
CA GLY A 56 14.47 1.74 -4.82
C GLY A 56 15.62 0.78 -4.65
N GLU A 57 15.30 -0.50 -4.50
CA GLU A 57 16.25 -1.59 -4.45
C GLU A 57 15.78 -2.71 -5.38
N THR A 58 16.67 -3.67 -5.64
CA THR A 58 16.40 -4.82 -6.50
C THR A 58 15.39 -5.79 -5.90
N GLU A 59 15.20 -5.77 -4.58
CA GLU A 59 14.33 -6.69 -3.85
C GLU A 59 13.17 -5.97 -3.16
N THR A 60 12.01 -6.63 -3.17
CA THR A 60 10.83 -6.22 -2.42
C THR A 60 11.11 -6.37 -0.94
N ARG A 61 10.79 -5.35 -0.14
CA ARG A 61 10.90 -5.43 1.33
C ARG A 61 9.58 -5.88 1.93
N SER A 62 9.63 -6.76 2.92
CA SER A 62 8.51 -7.11 3.78
C SER A 62 8.86 -6.81 5.24
N PHE A 63 7.87 -6.35 6.00
CA PHE A 63 7.99 -6.17 7.44
C PHE A 63 6.57 -6.28 8.02
N GLU A 64 6.40 -7.08 9.05
CA GLU A 64 5.14 -7.29 9.78
C GLU A 64 5.23 -6.71 11.19
N PHE A 65 4.11 -6.63 11.92
CA PHE A 65 4.14 -6.11 13.28
C PHE A 65 4.90 -7.04 14.23
N GLU A 66 4.91 -8.32 13.92
CA GLU A 66 5.61 -9.40 14.59
C GLU A 66 7.14 -9.26 14.46
N ASP A 67 7.61 -8.62 13.39
CA ASP A 67 9.04 -8.32 13.17
C ASP A 67 9.52 -7.12 14.01
N TRP A 68 8.60 -6.32 14.57
CA TRP A 68 8.96 -5.20 15.42
C TRP A 68 9.53 -5.71 16.74
N ASN A 69 10.84 -5.52 16.95
CA ASN A 69 11.53 -5.90 18.18
C ASN A 69 11.90 -4.68 19.04
N PRO A 70 11.12 -4.37 20.09
CA PRO A 70 11.43 -3.27 21.01
C PRO A 70 12.76 -3.40 21.75
N GLN A 71 13.30 -4.61 21.90
CA GLN A 71 14.54 -4.86 22.65
C GLN A 71 15.79 -4.36 21.93
N MET A 72 15.67 -4.02 20.63
CA MET A 72 16.76 -3.38 19.88
C MET A 72 16.96 -1.91 20.29
N GLN A 73 16.03 -1.33 21.05
CA GLN A 73 16.04 0.07 21.44
C GLN A 73 16.49 0.23 22.89
N ARG A 74 17.24 1.31 23.20
CA ARG A 74 17.66 1.60 24.59
C ARG A 74 16.47 1.79 25.53
N ASN A 75 15.39 2.39 25.03
CA ASN A 75 14.14 2.53 25.75
C ASN A 75 13.10 1.59 25.14
N GLU A 76 13.11 0.34 25.62
CA GLU A 76 12.21 -0.71 25.18
C GLU A 76 10.73 -0.31 25.32
N GLN A 77 10.35 0.34 26.42
CA GLN A 77 8.97 0.78 26.65
C GLN A 77 8.52 1.78 25.59
N THR A 78 9.35 2.76 25.24
CA THR A 78 9.02 3.72 24.19
C THR A 78 8.86 3.04 22.83
N ALA A 79 9.70 2.06 22.53
CA ALA A 79 9.58 1.28 21.30
C ALA A 79 8.32 0.40 21.28
N ARG A 80 7.94 -0.19 22.43
CA ARG A 80 6.66 -0.90 22.61
C ARG A 80 5.47 0.03 22.39
N ASP A 81 5.48 1.21 22.99
CA ASP A 81 4.38 2.17 22.89
C ASP A 81 4.18 2.65 21.45
N ILE A 82 5.27 2.96 20.73
CA ILE A 82 5.22 3.35 19.31
C ILE A 82 4.69 2.22 18.43
N GLY A 83 5.17 0.99 18.63
CA GLY A 83 4.68 -0.19 17.91
C GLY A 83 3.18 -0.44 18.16
N ASN A 84 2.76 -0.34 19.42
CA ASN A 84 1.36 -0.46 19.82
C ASN A 84 0.48 0.65 19.22
N GLN A 85 0.98 1.90 19.19
CA GLN A 85 0.29 3.02 18.54
C GLN A 85 0.08 2.73 17.05
N ALA A 86 1.12 2.29 16.33
CA ALA A 86 1.02 1.94 14.91
C ALA A 86 0.03 0.78 14.68
N TYR A 87 0.05 -0.24 15.54
CA TYR A 87 -0.86 -1.38 15.46
C TYR A 87 -2.32 -0.99 15.71
N ALA A 88 -2.58 -0.21 16.76
CA ALA A 88 -3.92 0.31 17.08
C ALA A 88 -4.47 1.15 15.94
N MET A 89 -3.68 2.10 15.43
CA MET A 89 -4.04 2.94 14.30
C MET A 89 -4.35 2.11 13.04
N THR A 90 -3.56 1.07 12.77
CA THR A 90 -3.82 0.18 11.63
C THR A 90 -5.15 -0.55 11.78
N ASN A 91 -5.51 -0.99 12.98
CA ASN A 91 -6.80 -1.63 13.22
C ASN A 91 -7.98 -0.66 13.04
N GLU A 92 -7.81 0.61 13.39
CA GLU A 92 -8.80 1.65 13.08
C GLU A 92 -8.93 1.84 11.56
N MET A 93 -7.80 1.88 10.83
CA MET A 93 -7.78 1.99 9.36
C MET A 93 -8.52 0.84 8.66
N ARG A 94 -8.60 -0.34 9.28
CA ARG A 94 -9.39 -1.48 8.75
C ARG A 94 -10.89 -1.23 8.72
N ASN A 95 -11.38 -0.20 9.42
CA ASN A 95 -12.79 0.19 9.47
C ASN A 95 -13.05 1.59 8.86
N GLY A 96 -12.00 2.33 8.52
CA GLY A 96 -12.10 3.63 7.86
C GLY A 96 -10.74 4.19 7.49
N LEU A 97 -10.52 4.48 6.21
CA LEU A 97 -9.22 4.94 5.71
C LEU A 97 -8.96 6.41 6.08
N PHE A 98 -7.73 6.69 6.52
CA PHE A 98 -7.22 8.03 6.78
C PHE A 98 -5.72 8.11 6.50
N ASN A 99 -5.18 9.32 6.35
CA ASN A 99 -3.75 9.53 6.14
C ASN A 99 -2.98 9.37 7.46
N VAL A 100 -1.78 8.80 7.38
CA VAL A 100 -0.88 8.59 8.52
C VAL A 100 0.47 9.21 8.23
N PHE A 101 1.05 9.88 9.22
CA PHE A 101 2.35 10.52 9.09
C PHE A 101 3.33 9.98 10.14
N LEU A 102 4.38 9.32 9.66
CA LEU A 102 5.47 8.82 10.48
C LEU A 102 6.70 9.69 10.25
N PHE A 103 7.21 10.33 11.30
CA PHE A 103 8.43 11.14 11.17
C PHE A 103 9.45 10.90 12.28
N GLY A 104 10.70 11.25 11.98
CA GLY A 104 11.82 11.22 12.93
C GLY A 104 13.11 10.73 12.30
N ARG A 105 14.13 10.49 13.14
CA ARG A 105 15.51 10.26 12.69
C ARG A 105 15.65 9.04 11.78
N ALA A 106 16.67 9.05 10.92
CA ALA A 106 16.97 7.93 10.04
C ALA A 106 17.27 6.66 10.86
N GLY A 107 16.77 5.51 10.41
CA GLY A 107 17.00 4.23 11.07
C GLY A 107 16.16 3.94 12.32
N ALA A 108 15.27 4.84 12.70
CA ALA A 108 14.35 4.67 13.83
C ALA A 108 13.12 3.77 13.54
N GLY A 109 13.09 3.07 12.39
CA GLY A 109 12.03 2.11 12.07
C GLY A 109 10.77 2.64 11.36
N LYS A 110 10.76 3.90 10.87
CA LYS A 110 9.60 4.50 10.19
C LYS A 110 9.10 3.69 9.00
N THR A 111 9.99 3.35 8.06
CA THR A 111 9.69 2.54 6.88
C THR A 111 9.22 1.15 7.30
N SER A 112 9.85 0.52 8.30
CA SER A 112 9.44 -0.77 8.83
C SER A 112 8.01 -0.73 9.38
N LEU A 113 7.67 0.26 10.19
CA LEU A 113 6.30 0.43 10.69
C LEU A 113 5.32 0.69 9.55
N ALA A 114 5.65 1.55 8.57
CA ALA A 114 4.79 1.77 7.41
C ALA A 114 4.53 0.49 6.60
N LEU A 115 5.55 -0.38 6.46
CA LEU A 115 5.42 -1.70 5.83
C LEU A 115 4.56 -2.66 6.66
N ALA A 116 4.70 -2.67 7.99
CA ALA A 116 3.82 -3.45 8.88
C ALA A 116 2.36 -3.03 8.76
N MET A 117 2.10 -1.71 8.74
CA MET A 117 0.77 -1.14 8.52
C MET A 117 0.22 -1.58 7.16
N MET A 118 1.02 -1.43 6.09
CA MET A 118 0.66 -1.82 4.73
C MET A 118 0.35 -3.33 4.62
N SER A 119 1.22 -4.18 5.18
CA SER A 119 1.05 -5.65 5.19
C SER A 119 -0.27 -6.03 5.85
N ARG A 120 -0.55 -5.49 7.04
CA ARG A 120 -1.78 -5.76 7.78
C ARG A 120 -3.05 -5.23 7.10
N LEU A 121 -2.95 -4.19 6.27
CA LEU A 121 -4.07 -3.66 5.49
C LEU A 121 -4.28 -4.40 4.17
N SER A 122 -3.27 -5.15 3.70
CA SER A 122 -3.25 -5.78 2.37
C SER A 122 -4.25 -6.91 2.18
N ASP A 123 -4.87 -7.42 3.25
CA ASP A 123 -5.93 -8.43 3.20
C ASP A 123 -7.33 -7.81 2.98
N ARG A 124 -7.49 -6.52 3.29
CA ARG A 124 -8.75 -5.77 3.06
C ARG A 124 -8.67 -4.81 1.88
N TYR A 125 -7.54 -4.14 1.72
CA TYR A 125 -7.36 -3.08 0.74
C TYR A 125 -6.27 -3.40 -0.27
N THR A 126 -6.38 -2.78 -1.44
CA THR A 126 -5.28 -2.66 -2.39
C THR A 126 -4.18 -1.78 -1.80
N THR A 127 -2.93 -2.21 -1.92
CA THR A 127 -1.76 -1.57 -1.31
C THR A 127 -0.65 -1.38 -2.33
N MET A 128 0.10 -0.28 -2.21
CA MET A 128 1.24 0.03 -3.06
C MET A 128 2.30 0.77 -2.27
N PHE A 129 3.57 0.41 -2.49
CA PHE A 129 4.72 1.08 -1.90
C PHE A 129 5.42 1.94 -2.95
N VAL A 130 5.75 3.18 -2.62
CA VAL A 130 6.50 4.08 -3.49
C VAL A 130 7.53 4.85 -2.68
N SER A 131 8.80 4.63 -2.99
CA SER A 131 9.89 5.54 -2.62
C SER A 131 9.75 6.84 -3.44
N VAL A 132 9.62 7.98 -2.75
CA VAL A 132 9.50 9.29 -3.41
C VAL A 132 10.74 9.60 -4.24
N VAL A 133 11.93 9.22 -3.74
CA VAL A 133 13.22 9.37 -4.44
C VAL A 133 13.22 8.61 -5.76
N GLU A 134 12.73 7.37 -5.78
CA GLU A 134 12.68 6.59 -7.01
C GLU A 134 11.64 7.04 -7.99
N TRP A 135 10.48 7.46 -7.49
CA TRP A 135 9.46 8.02 -8.36
C TRP A 135 9.97 9.27 -9.08
N ARG A 136 10.68 10.14 -8.36
CA ARG A 136 11.40 11.27 -8.93
C ARG A 136 12.43 10.82 -9.98
N ASN A 137 13.29 9.85 -9.64
CA ASN A 137 14.30 9.33 -10.57
C ASN A 137 13.66 8.75 -11.86
N LEU A 138 12.54 8.06 -11.72
CA LEU A 138 11.76 7.52 -12.83
C LEU A 138 11.19 8.65 -13.71
N LYS A 139 10.70 9.75 -13.10
CA LYS A 139 10.26 10.95 -13.81
C LYS A 139 11.38 11.53 -14.67
N PHE A 140 12.57 11.73 -14.11
CA PHE A 140 13.70 12.26 -14.87
C PHE A 140 14.12 11.36 -16.05
N LYS A 141 14.15 10.04 -15.84
CA LYS A 141 14.47 9.09 -16.91
C LYS A 141 13.42 9.09 -18.02
N SER A 142 12.14 9.30 -17.68
CA SER A 142 11.05 9.30 -18.67
C SER A 142 11.17 10.37 -19.75
N PHE A 143 11.86 11.49 -19.49
CA PHE A 143 12.07 12.54 -20.51
C PHE A 143 12.92 12.08 -21.70
N LYS A 144 13.68 11.00 -21.54
CA LYS A 144 14.61 10.50 -22.56
C LYS A 144 14.24 9.13 -23.12
N ASP A 145 13.27 8.44 -22.51
CA ASP A 145 12.92 7.06 -22.86
C ASP A 145 11.40 6.84 -22.79
N ASN A 146 10.80 6.57 -23.96
CA ASN A 146 9.36 6.35 -24.10
C ASN A 146 8.85 5.14 -23.31
N LYS A 147 9.63 4.05 -23.21
CA LYS A 147 9.22 2.87 -22.42
C LYS A 147 9.19 3.20 -20.94
N VAL A 148 10.13 4.03 -20.48
CA VAL A 148 10.14 4.53 -19.10
C VAL A 148 8.96 5.47 -18.86
N ALA A 149 8.60 6.32 -19.83
CA ALA A 149 7.42 7.17 -19.76
C ALA A 149 6.11 6.37 -19.66
N GLU A 150 5.95 5.31 -20.47
CA GLU A 150 4.79 4.42 -20.37
C GLU A 150 4.70 3.74 -19.00
N ARG A 151 5.84 3.23 -18.49
CA ARG A 151 5.91 2.64 -17.14
C ARG A 151 5.55 3.65 -16.06
N LEU A 152 6.07 4.87 -16.15
CA LEU A 152 5.75 5.95 -15.22
C LEU A 152 4.25 6.26 -15.24
N ASN A 153 3.64 6.42 -16.41
CA ASN A 153 2.22 6.71 -16.54
C ASN A 153 1.34 5.61 -15.90
N LEU A 154 1.70 4.35 -16.09
CA LEU A 154 1.03 3.22 -15.43
C LEU A 154 1.25 3.24 -13.92
N THR A 155 2.45 3.57 -13.47
CA THR A 155 2.78 3.68 -12.04
C THR A 155 1.93 4.78 -11.38
N GLU A 156 1.93 5.98 -11.96
CA GLU A 156 1.16 7.12 -11.45
C GLU A 156 -0.35 6.87 -11.50
N LYS A 157 -0.85 6.19 -12.54
CA LYS A 157 -2.25 5.72 -12.59
C LYS A 157 -2.58 4.86 -11.37
N PHE A 158 -1.76 3.85 -11.09
CA PHE A 158 -1.98 2.94 -9.98
C PHE A 158 -1.79 3.60 -8.61
N MET A 159 -0.88 4.56 -8.49
CA MET A 159 -0.76 5.40 -7.30
C MET A 159 -2.02 6.23 -7.05
N ARG A 160 -2.75 6.65 -8.08
CA ARG A 160 -4.04 7.34 -7.93
C ARG A 160 -5.17 6.36 -7.60
N GLU A 161 -5.15 5.14 -8.14
CA GLU A 161 -6.21 4.13 -7.99
C GLU A 161 -6.16 3.38 -6.65
N VAL A 162 -4.98 3.03 -6.16
CA VAL A 162 -4.79 2.19 -4.96
C VAL A 162 -5.40 2.81 -3.69
N GLU A 163 -6.05 1.98 -2.87
CA GLU A 163 -6.73 2.41 -1.65
C GLU A 163 -5.76 2.86 -0.56
N VAL A 164 -4.64 2.14 -0.38
CA VAL A 164 -3.58 2.48 0.58
C VAL A 164 -2.26 2.66 -0.16
N LEU A 165 -1.70 3.86 -0.11
CA LEU A 165 -0.39 4.19 -0.70
C LEU A 165 0.61 4.51 0.40
N VAL A 166 1.75 3.83 0.41
CA VAL A 166 2.91 4.22 1.21
C VAL A 166 3.80 5.12 0.36
N LEU A 167 4.03 6.34 0.82
CA LEU A 167 5.04 7.26 0.28
C LEU A 167 6.22 7.30 1.25
N ASP A 168 7.27 6.57 0.90
CA ASP A 168 8.46 6.43 1.74
C ASP A 168 9.50 7.52 1.43
N ASP A 169 10.23 7.92 2.47
CA ASP A 169 11.34 8.87 2.38
C ASP A 169 10.95 10.26 1.83
N PHE A 170 9.75 10.72 2.20
CA PHE A 170 9.26 12.04 1.87
C PHE A 170 10.15 13.14 2.49
N GLY A 171 10.51 14.14 1.70
CA GLY A 171 11.34 15.27 2.17
C GLY A 171 12.86 15.04 2.03
N LYS A 172 13.34 13.90 1.50
CA LYS A 172 14.78 13.65 1.28
C LYS A 172 15.41 14.42 0.11
N GLU A 173 14.60 14.95 -0.80
CA GLU A 173 15.05 15.79 -1.90
C GLU A 173 15.60 17.14 -1.44
N THR A 174 16.49 17.71 -2.25
CA THR A 174 16.99 19.08 -2.05
C THR A 174 15.87 20.11 -2.30
N GLN A 175 16.01 21.33 -1.77
CA GLN A 175 15.00 22.38 -1.98
C GLN A 175 14.77 22.71 -3.47
N ALA A 176 15.80 22.62 -4.31
CA ALA A 176 15.66 22.85 -5.75
C ALA A 176 14.79 21.76 -6.39
N GLU A 177 15.08 20.50 -6.07
CA GLU A 177 14.35 19.33 -6.57
C GLU A 177 12.89 19.30 -6.10
N ALA A 178 12.65 19.71 -4.84
CA ALA A 178 11.31 19.85 -4.26
C ALA A 178 10.47 20.86 -5.05
N LYS A 179 11.03 22.03 -5.35
CA LYS A 179 10.34 23.14 -6.03
C LYS A 179 10.02 22.87 -7.50
N GLU A 180 10.93 22.25 -8.24
CA GLU A 180 10.83 22.21 -9.70
C GLU A 180 9.98 21.05 -10.24
N THR A 181 10.00 19.89 -9.58
CA THR A 181 9.38 18.67 -10.14
C THR A 181 8.56 17.89 -9.13
N VAL A 182 9.02 17.78 -7.87
CA VAL A 182 8.31 16.96 -6.89
C VAL A 182 7.00 17.61 -6.45
N SER A 183 6.98 18.93 -6.25
CA SER A 183 5.76 19.62 -5.79
C SER A 183 4.58 19.48 -6.76
N SER A 184 4.80 19.50 -8.08
CA SER A 184 3.72 19.30 -9.06
C SER A 184 3.22 17.85 -9.08
N MET A 185 4.14 16.88 -9.07
CA MET A 185 3.82 15.46 -8.97
C MET A 185 2.98 15.16 -7.72
N LEU A 186 3.39 15.69 -6.57
CA LEU A 186 2.68 15.52 -5.31
C LEU A 186 1.32 16.20 -5.30
N PHE A 187 1.19 17.39 -5.89
CA PHE A 187 -0.08 18.10 -5.95
C PHE A 187 -1.12 17.29 -6.74
N GLU A 188 -0.76 16.79 -7.92
CA GLU A 188 -1.65 15.98 -8.75
C GLU A 188 -2.06 14.68 -8.07
N LEU A 189 -1.11 14.04 -7.37
CA LEU A 189 -1.38 12.83 -6.61
C LEU A 189 -2.33 13.11 -5.44
N ALA A 190 -2.08 14.18 -4.68
CA ALA A 190 -2.86 14.54 -3.52
C ALA A 190 -4.32 14.82 -3.87
N ASP A 191 -4.57 15.47 -5.00
CA ASP A 191 -5.94 15.78 -5.43
C ASP A 191 -6.71 14.52 -5.85
N ALA A 192 -6.04 13.58 -6.51
CA ALA A 192 -6.64 12.32 -6.97
C ALA A 192 -6.92 11.31 -5.84
N ARG A 193 -6.35 11.52 -4.64
CA ARG A 193 -6.40 10.56 -3.52
C ARG A 193 -7.41 10.92 -2.42
N ARG A 194 -8.35 11.83 -2.68
CA ARG A 194 -9.44 12.12 -1.72
C ARG A 194 -10.25 10.84 -1.42
N GLY A 195 -10.47 10.55 -0.14
CA GLY A 195 -11.18 9.34 0.30
C GLY A 195 -10.34 8.05 0.33
N LYS A 196 -9.03 8.14 0.10
CA LYS A 196 -8.06 7.03 0.18
C LYS A 196 -7.03 7.32 1.27
N ALA A 197 -6.29 6.30 1.71
CA ALA A 197 -5.26 6.45 2.74
C ALA A 197 -3.87 6.63 2.12
N THR A 198 -3.13 7.61 2.62
CA THR A 198 -1.70 7.79 2.32
C THR A 198 -0.90 7.69 3.61
N ILE A 199 0.01 6.74 3.69
CA ILE A 199 0.95 6.55 4.80
C ILE A 199 2.28 7.17 4.37
N ILE A 200 2.74 8.20 5.05
CA ILE A 200 3.95 8.94 4.69
C ILE A 200 5.03 8.69 5.73
N THR A 201 6.25 8.40 5.28
CA THR A 201 7.43 8.43 6.16
C THR A 201 8.32 9.63 5.80
N SER A 202 8.85 10.32 6.80
CA SER A 202 9.70 11.50 6.60
C SER A 202 10.79 11.62 7.66
N ASN A 203 11.95 12.16 7.31
CA ASN A 203 12.95 12.57 8.30
C ASN A 203 12.65 13.95 8.89
N ASP A 204 11.93 14.78 8.16
CA ASP A 204 11.48 16.10 8.59
C ASP A 204 10.12 16.01 9.27
N ASP A 205 9.90 16.85 10.28
CA ASP A 205 8.56 17.10 10.80
C ASP A 205 7.75 18.02 9.87
N LEU A 206 6.52 18.35 10.27
CA LEU A 206 5.65 19.25 9.51
C LEU A 206 6.28 20.62 9.24
N THR A 207 7.05 21.14 10.19
CA THR A 207 7.73 22.45 10.04
C THR A 207 8.83 22.37 9.00
N GLY A 208 9.65 21.33 9.03
CA GLY A 208 10.69 21.10 8.02
C GLY A 208 10.12 20.89 6.62
N LEU A 209 9.01 20.15 6.50
CA LEU A 209 8.32 19.95 5.23
C LEU A 209 7.68 21.25 4.70
N ALA A 210 7.15 22.10 5.58
CA ALA A 210 6.58 23.41 5.21
C ALA A 210 7.60 24.39 4.61
N LEU A 211 8.91 24.17 4.83
CA LEU A 211 9.96 24.96 4.19
C LEU A 211 10.27 24.48 2.76
N LYS A 212 9.88 23.25 2.42
CA LYS A 212 10.18 22.60 1.14
C LYS A 212 8.99 22.58 0.18
N TYR A 213 7.79 22.46 0.72
CA TYR A 213 6.57 22.25 -0.05
C TYR A 213 5.50 23.30 0.22
N ASP A 214 4.66 23.51 -0.79
CA ASP A 214 3.49 24.36 -0.66
C ASP A 214 2.48 23.79 0.36
N GLN A 215 1.85 24.70 1.11
CA GLN A 215 0.86 24.36 2.15
C GLN A 215 -0.33 23.57 1.59
N ALA A 216 -0.76 23.85 0.36
CA ALA A 216 -1.88 23.16 -0.26
C ALA A 216 -1.57 21.67 -0.50
N VAL A 217 -0.33 21.33 -0.85
CA VAL A 217 0.15 19.94 -1.00
C VAL A 217 0.18 19.26 0.37
N LEU A 218 0.84 19.87 1.35
CA LEU A 218 0.98 19.31 2.70
C LEU A 218 -0.37 19.07 3.36
N SER A 219 -1.30 20.01 3.22
CA SER A 219 -2.65 19.90 3.82
C SER A 219 -3.50 18.76 3.28
N ARG A 220 -3.20 18.26 2.07
CA ARG A 220 -3.92 17.16 1.42
C ARG A 220 -3.27 15.80 1.70
N LEU A 221 -1.94 15.76 1.76
CA LEU A 221 -1.19 14.52 1.94
C LEU A 221 -0.97 14.18 3.41
N ILE A 222 -0.70 15.18 4.25
CA ILE A 222 -0.38 14.98 5.66
C ILE A 222 -1.63 15.23 6.50
N THR A 223 -1.91 14.28 7.38
CA THR A 223 -2.99 14.40 8.37
C THR A 223 -2.76 15.58 9.31
N LYS A 224 -3.83 16.31 9.60
CA LYS A 224 -3.86 17.34 10.65
C LYS A 224 -4.26 16.77 12.01
N ASP A 225 -4.80 15.55 12.04
CA ASP A 225 -5.14 14.88 13.29
C ASP A 225 -3.88 14.31 13.93
N ILE A 226 -3.53 14.85 15.09
CA ILE A 226 -2.37 14.43 15.90
C ILE A 226 -2.44 12.94 16.25
N LYS A 227 -3.64 12.38 16.36
CA LYS A 227 -3.82 10.94 16.64
C LYS A 227 -3.28 10.06 15.51
N HIS A 228 -3.23 10.57 14.29
CA HIS A 228 -2.74 9.86 13.10
C HIS A 228 -1.26 10.15 12.80
N ILE A 229 -0.54 10.75 13.75
CA ILE A 229 0.88 11.08 13.65
C ILE A 229 1.67 10.17 14.60
N ILE A 230 2.72 9.55 14.09
CA ILE A 230 3.65 8.71 14.86
C ILE A 230 5.03 9.36 14.81
N THR A 231 5.58 9.68 15.97
CA THR A 231 6.95 10.20 16.07
C THR A 231 7.90 9.12 16.57
N THR A 232 9.02 8.98 15.87
CA THR A 232 10.10 8.04 16.19
C THR A 232 11.34 8.75 16.74
N ASN A 233 11.24 10.04 17.07
CA ASN A 233 12.37 10.87 17.52
C ASN A 233 13.03 10.39 18.81
N LYS A 234 12.33 9.59 19.62
CA LYS A 234 12.83 8.99 20.86
C LYS A 234 13.50 7.63 20.66
N LEU A 235 13.58 7.15 19.43
CA LEU A 235 14.21 5.88 19.08
C LEU A 235 15.59 6.12 18.46
N ASP A 236 16.50 5.18 18.70
CA ASP A 236 17.84 5.14 18.14
C ASP A 236 17.84 4.50 16.73
N ASP A 237 18.91 4.76 15.97
CA ASP A 237 19.16 4.11 14.68
C ASP A 237 19.63 2.67 14.91
N VAL A 238 18.77 1.70 14.62
CA VAL A 238 19.02 0.26 14.86
C VAL A 238 19.60 -0.46 13.65
N ARG A 239 19.88 0.24 12.54
CA ARG A 239 20.51 -0.38 11.35
C ARG A 239 21.99 -0.74 11.58
N LYS A 240 22.56 -0.33 12.71
CA LYS A 240 23.96 -0.56 13.10
C LYS A 240 24.12 -1.60 14.21
N VAL A 241 23.03 -2.25 14.62
CA VAL A 241 23.01 -3.31 15.64
C VAL A 241 22.97 -4.66 14.93
#